data_AF-A0A8D8MP86-F1
#
_entry.id   AF-A0A8D8MP86-F1
#
_cell.length_a   1.000
_cell.length_b   1.000
_cell.length_c   1.000
_cell.angle_alpha   90.00
_cell.angle_beta   90.00
_cell.angle_gamma   90.00
#
_symmetry.space_group_name_H-M   'P 1'
#
loop_
_entity.id
_entity.type
_entity.pdbx_description
1 polymer ?
#
loop_
_entity_poly.entity_id
_entity_poly.type
_entity_poly.pdbx_seq_one_letter_code
_entity_poly.pdbx_strand_id
1 'polypeptide(L)'
;TYLFLGNVAAADLLTGFAVIYGQYAPREIRGEDNCAILIGLIVSTTLVSVYSVGLIAVDRYLYIMYGLQYQRYITPGRARLLIVGTWLLGLVVGFLPAFGWRGDTEGGRICWFIRLAPPPLVILTTVLGIIPVLVVIVLYSIILHKAIRRVAQLKKATREQQGASLAGNLR
;
A
#
# COMPACT_ATOMS: atom_id res chain seq x y z
N THR A 1 -5.41 -9.63 7.74
CA THR A 1 -5.26 -9.48 6.28
C THR A 1 -6.54 -9.09 5.52
N TYR A 2 -7.66 -9.83 5.59
CA TYR A 2 -8.83 -9.56 4.71
C TYR A 2 -9.38 -8.13 4.78
N LEU A 3 -9.37 -7.53 5.97
CA LEU A 3 -9.75 -6.12 6.15
C LEU A 3 -8.88 -5.16 5.32
N PHE A 4 -7.57 -5.40 5.25
CA PHE A 4 -6.66 -4.56 4.47
C PHE A 4 -6.84 -4.79 2.96
N LEU A 5 -7.10 -6.02 2.53
CA LEU A 5 -7.41 -6.32 1.12
C LEU A 5 -8.70 -5.64 0.66
N GLY A 6 -9.75 -5.68 1.50
CA GLY A 6 -10.99 -4.95 1.24
C GLY A 6 -10.77 -3.44 1.16
N ASN A 7 -9.90 -2.89 2.02
CA ASN A 7 -9.54 -1.47 1.98
C ASN A 7 -8.80 -1.07 0.70
N VAL A 8 -7.84 -1.89 0.25
CA VAL A 8 -7.15 -1.69 -1.03
C VAL A 8 -8.16 -1.70 -2.18
N ALA A 9 -9.02 -2.71 -2.24
CA ALA A 9 -10.04 -2.80 -3.29
C ALA A 9 -10.97 -1.58 -3.31
N ALA A 10 -11.41 -1.10 -2.14
CA ALA A 10 -12.23 0.10 -2.04
C ALA A 10 -11.49 1.36 -2.51
N ALA A 11 -10.22 1.52 -2.12
CA ALA A 11 -9.39 2.65 -2.53
C ALA A 11 -9.12 2.64 -4.05
N ASP A 12 -8.82 1.49 -4.63
CA ASP A 12 -8.57 1.34 -6.07
C ASP A 12 -9.85 1.59 -6.89
N LEU A 13 -11.01 1.12 -6.40
CA LEU A 13 -12.31 1.41 -7.02
C LEU A 13 -12.62 2.91 -7.01
N LEU A 14 -12.39 3.60 -5.88
CA LEU A 14 -12.59 5.05 -5.79
C LEU A 14 -11.62 5.81 -6.69
N THR A 15 -10.37 5.35 -6.79
CA THR A 15 -9.37 5.92 -7.72
C THR A 15 -9.84 5.75 -9.17
N GLY A 16 -10.27 4.54 -9.54
CA GLY A 16 -10.78 4.25 -10.88
C GLY A 16 -12.00 5.10 -11.22
N PHE A 17 -12.95 5.21 -10.30
CA PHE A 17 -14.12 6.08 -10.46
C PHE A 17 -13.72 7.54 -10.65
N ALA A 18 -12.81 8.07 -9.83
CA ALA A 18 -12.34 9.45 -9.93
C ALA A 18 -11.63 9.72 -11.27
N VAL A 19 -10.78 8.79 -11.72
CA VAL A 19 -10.08 8.93 -13.01
C VAL A 19 -11.08 8.91 -14.18
N ILE A 20 -12.03 7.97 -14.18
CA ILE A 20 -13.07 7.89 -15.21
C ILE A 20 -13.92 9.16 -15.21
N TYR A 21 -14.42 9.57 -14.04
CA TYR A 21 -15.21 10.79 -13.89
C TYR A 21 -14.45 12.02 -14.42
N GLY A 22 -13.16 12.15 -14.09
CA GLY A 22 -12.32 13.24 -14.58
C GLY A 22 -12.15 13.31 -16.10
N GLN A 23 -12.14 12.14 -16.75
CA GLN A 23 -11.97 12.05 -18.20
C GLN A 23 -13.27 12.33 -18.96
N TYR A 24 -14.40 11.92 -18.41
CA TYR A 24 -15.72 12.07 -19.05
C TYR A 24 -16.49 13.31 -18.59
N ALA A 25 -16.00 14.04 -17.58
CA ALA A 25 -16.63 15.27 -17.12
C ALA A 25 -16.65 16.35 -18.24
N PRO A 26 -17.82 16.97 -18.51
CA PRO A 26 -17.95 18.09 -19.42
C PRO A 26 -16.95 19.21 -19.13
N ARG A 27 -16.48 19.91 -20.18
CA ARG A 27 -15.54 21.03 -20.01
C ARG A 27 -16.12 22.20 -19.22
N GLU A 28 -17.43 22.36 -19.24
CA GLU A 28 -18.17 23.40 -18.51
C GLU A 28 -18.05 23.27 -16.99
N ILE A 29 -17.81 22.05 -16.49
CA ILE A 29 -17.60 21.77 -15.06
C ILE A 29 -16.11 21.69 -14.68
N ARG A 30 -15.18 21.83 -15.62
CA ARG A 30 -13.73 21.86 -15.34
C ARG A 30 -13.30 23.24 -14.83
N GLY A 31 -13.66 23.54 -13.58
CA GLY A 31 -13.08 24.62 -12.80
C GLY A 31 -11.83 24.19 -12.03
N GLU A 32 -11.05 25.15 -11.54
CA GLU A 32 -9.86 24.87 -10.73
C GLU A 32 -10.18 24.09 -9.46
N ASP A 33 -11.28 24.44 -8.78
CA ASP A 33 -11.71 23.78 -7.53
C ASP A 33 -12.13 22.33 -7.78
N ASN A 34 -12.85 22.06 -8.87
CA ASN A 34 -13.24 20.71 -9.26
C ASN A 34 -12.01 19.87 -9.62
N CYS A 35 -11.02 20.47 -10.28
CA CYS A 35 -9.74 19.81 -10.51
C CYS A 35 -9.00 19.51 -9.20
N ALA A 36 -8.97 20.45 -8.27
CA ALA A 36 -8.31 20.28 -6.98
C ALA A 36 -8.95 19.16 -6.14
N ILE A 37 -10.28 19.10 -6.10
CA ILE A 37 -11.04 18.04 -5.42
C ILE A 37 -10.77 16.69 -6.08
N LEU A 38 -10.82 16.62 -7.42
CA LEU A 38 -10.65 15.38 -8.16
C LEU A 38 -9.24 14.81 -8.00
N ILE A 39 -8.21 15.63 -8.20
CA ILE A 39 -6.82 15.23 -8.02
C ILE A 39 -6.56 14.90 -6.56
N GLY A 40 -7.13 15.67 -5.63
CA GLY A 40 -7.00 15.38 -4.20
C GLY A 40 -7.60 14.03 -3.82
N LEU A 41 -8.76 13.68 -4.39
CA LEU A 41 -9.36 12.36 -4.24
C LEU A 41 -8.43 11.28 -4.79
N ILE A 42 -7.95 11.41 -6.03
CA ILE A 42 -7.05 10.43 -6.67
C ILE A 42 -5.77 10.23 -5.85
N VAL A 43 -5.13 11.31 -5.41
CA VAL A 43 -3.89 11.24 -4.61
C VAL A 43 -4.18 10.59 -3.26
N SER A 44 -5.28 10.98 -2.60
CA SER A 44 -5.65 10.43 -1.29
C SER A 44 -5.90 8.93 -1.35
N THR A 45 -6.69 8.45 -2.31
CA THR A 45 -7.01 7.03 -2.46
C THR A 45 -5.80 6.22 -2.91
N THR A 46 -4.94 6.78 -3.75
CA THR A 46 -3.67 6.16 -4.13
C THR A 46 -2.75 5.99 -2.92
N LEU A 47 -2.60 7.00 -2.07
CA LEU A 47 -1.84 6.89 -0.83
C LEU A 47 -2.45 5.83 0.09
N VAL A 48 -3.77 5.84 0.30
CA VAL A 48 -4.46 4.82 1.10
C VAL A 48 -4.15 3.40 0.60
N SER A 49 -4.18 3.18 -0.71
CA SER A 49 -3.88 1.90 -1.35
C SER A 49 -2.44 1.45 -1.05
N VAL A 50 -1.45 2.30 -1.33
CA VAL A 50 -0.03 1.95 -1.12
C VAL A 50 0.29 1.71 0.36
N TYR A 51 -0.21 2.54 1.28
CA TYR A 51 -0.03 2.32 2.71
C TYR A 51 -0.72 1.03 3.18
N SER A 52 -1.89 0.71 2.64
CA SER A 52 -2.59 -0.56 2.92
C SER A 52 -1.79 -1.78 2.45
N VAL A 53 -1.11 -1.70 1.30
CA VAL A 53 -0.17 -2.75 0.85
C VAL A 53 1.01 -2.89 1.83
N GLY A 54 1.55 -1.78 2.32
CA GLY A 54 2.56 -1.80 3.40
C GLY A 54 2.06 -2.49 4.67
N LEU A 55 0.82 -2.20 5.09
CA LEU A 55 0.19 -2.86 6.24
C LEU A 55 -0.03 -4.36 5.99
N ILE A 56 -0.38 -4.77 4.77
CA ILE A 56 -0.46 -6.17 4.38
C ILE A 56 0.91 -6.86 4.51
N ALA A 57 1.99 -6.20 4.07
CA ALA A 57 3.34 -6.73 4.21
C ALA A 57 3.73 -6.94 5.68
N VAL A 58 3.43 -5.96 6.55
CA VAL A 58 3.65 -6.06 8.00
C VAL A 58 2.82 -7.18 8.61
N ASP A 59 1.52 -7.26 8.27
CA ASP A 59 0.62 -8.31 8.74
C ASP A 59 1.14 -9.70 8.37
N ARG A 60 1.60 -9.88 7.13
CA ARG A 60 2.18 -11.14 6.64
C ARG A 60 3.50 -11.46 7.31
N TYR A 61 4.36 -10.47 7.49
CA TYR A 61 5.61 -10.64 8.23
C TYR A 61 5.34 -11.11 9.65
N LEU A 62 4.44 -10.44 10.38
CA LEU A 62 4.12 -10.79 11.77
C LEU A 62 3.53 -12.19 11.86
N TYR A 63 2.61 -12.55 10.97
CA TYR A 63 1.99 -13.87 10.92
C TYR A 63 3.03 -14.99 10.71
N ILE A 64 3.91 -14.83 9.72
CA ILE A 64 4.92 -15.85 9.37
C ILE A 64 6.02 -15.95 10.44
N MET A 65 6.41 -14.83 11.04
CA MET A 65 7.55 -14.78 11.96
C MET A 65 7.20 -15.14 13.40
N TYR A 66 6.03 -14.72 13.88
CA TYR A 66 5.63 -14.86 15.29
C TYR A 66 4.56 -15.94 15.54
N GLY A 67 3.96 -16.52 14.49
CA GLY A 67 3.08 -17.69 14.61
C GLY A 67 1.96 -17.50 15.64
N LEU A 68 1.90 -18.35 16.68
CA LEU A 68 0.89 -18.27 17.76
C LEU A 68 0.86 -16.92 18.49
N GLN A 69 1.98 -16.17 18.55
CA GLN A 69 2.01 -14.86 19.20
C GLN A 69 1.43 -13.73 18.34
N TYR A 70 1.11 -13.99 17.07
CA TYR A 70 0.53 -13.00 16.14
C TYR A 70 -0.74 -12.33 16.70
N GLN A 71 -1.62 -13.11 17.34
CA GLN A 71 -2.88 -12.64 17.92
C GLN A 71 -2.69 -11.53 18.97
N ARG A 72 -1.51 -11.44 19.59
CA ARG A 72 -1.18 -10.40 20.57
C ARG A 72 -0.82 -9.06 19.92
N TYR A 73 -0.28 -9.10 18.69
CA TYR A 73 0.19 -7.91 17.98
C TYR A 73 -0.92 -7.30 17.11
N ILE A 74 -1.58 -8.12 16.28
CA ILE A 74 -2.63 -7.67 15.36
C ILE A 74 -3.99 -8.11 15.87
N THR A 75 -4.78 -7.16 16.35
CA THR A 75 -6.19 -7.35 16.70
C THR A 75 -7.10 -6.64 15.69
N PRO A 76 -8.36 -7.07 15.53
CA PRO A 76 -9.30 -6.44 14.60
C PRO A 76 -9.56 -4.96 14.90
N GLY A 77 -9.48 -4.56 16.18
CA GLY A 77 -9.58 -3.15 16.59
C GLY A 77 -8.40 -2.32 16.10
N ARG A 78 -7.17 -2.80 16.31
CA ARG A 78 -5.95 -2.13 15.83
C ARG A 78 -5.92 -2.06 14.29
N ALA A 79 -6.33 -3.12 13.60
CA ALA A 79 -6.41 -3.12 12.14
C ALA A 79 -7.35 -2.02 11.60
N ARG A 80 -8.51 -1.83 12.24
CA ARG A 80 -9.45 -0.74 11.89
C ARG A 80 -8.83 0.64 12.15
N LEU A 81 -8.15 0.83 13.28
CA LEU A 81 -7.46 2.09 13.58
C LEU A 81 -6.38 2.41 12.54
N LEU A 82 -5.61 1.40 12.11
CA LEU A 82 -4.59 1.57 11.06
C LEU A 82 -5.23 1.97 9.73
N ILE A 83 -6.35 1.33 9.34
CA ILE A 83 -7.10 1.70 8.13
C ILE A 83 -7.55 3.15 8.22
N VAL A 84 -8.21 3.55 9.32
CA VAL A 84 -8.63 4.95 9.52
C VAL A 84 -7.44 5.90 9.44
N GLY A 85 -6.30 5.54 10.03
CA GLY A 85 -5.06 6.31 9.92
C GLY A 85 -4.59 6.50 8.48
N THR A 86 -4.66 5.46 7.63
CA THR A 86 -4.31 5.59 6.21
C THR A 86 -5.25 6.54 5.46
N TRP A 87 -6.55 6.50 5.77
CA TRP A 87 -7.54 7.41 5.19
C TRP A 87 -7.29 8.86 5.61
N LEU A 88 -7.07 9.11 6.90
CA LEU A 88 -6.77 10.45 7.40
C LEU A 88 -5.49 11.00 6.77
N LEU A 89 -4.42 10.20 6.72
CA LEU A 89 -3.16 10.60 6.08
C LEU A 89 -3.37 10.91 4.59
N GLY A 90 -4.04 10.02 3.86
CA GLY A 90 -4.32 10.19 2.44
C GLY A 90 -5.16 11.44 2.17
N LEU A 91 -6.24 11.65 2.91
CA LEU A 91 -7.12 12.82 2.76
C LEU A 91 -6.39 14.11 3.09
N VAL A 92 -5.63 14.14 4.20
CA VAL A 92 -4.86 15.33 4.57
C VAL A 92 -3.89 15.69 3.47
N VAL A 93 -3.04 14.76 3.02
CA VAL A 93 -2.03 15.04 1.99
C VAL A 93 -2.65 15.33 0.62
N GLY A 94 -3.65 14.54 0.23
CA GLY A 94 -4.31 14.67 -1.07
C GLY A 94 -5.06 15.98 -1.24
N PHE A 95 -5.78 16.44 -0.21
CA PHE A 95 -6.60 17.66 -0.29
C PHE A 95 -5.85 18.97 0.02
N LEU A 96 -4.53 18.94 0.29
CA LEU A 96 -3.73 20.16 0.47
C LEU A 96 -3.89 21.20 -0.66
N PRO A 97 -3.94 20.82 -1.96
CA PRO A 97 -4.21 21.77 -3.04
C PRO A 97 -5.58 22.45 -2.93
N ALA A 98 -6.61 21.75 -2.44
CA ALA A 98 -7.95 22.29 -2.27
C ALA A 98 -8.02 23.33 -1.13
N PHE A 99 -7.12 23.24 -0.14
CA PHE A 99 -6.98 24.23 0.92
C PHE A 99 -6.08 25.43 0.55
N GLY A 100 -5.76 25.57 -0.74
CA GLY A 100 -5.01 26.72 -1.25
C GLY A 100 -3.51 26.48 -1.40
N TRP A 101 -2.98 25.30 -1.03
CA TRP A 101 -1.59 24.94 -1.33
C TRP A 101 -1.46 24.41 -2.76
N ARG A 102 -1.86 25.24 -3.72
CA ARG A 102 -1.93 24.93 -5.15
C ARG A 102 -1.05 25.84 -5.99
N GLY A 103 -0.53 25.31 -7.09
CA GLY A 103 0.14 26.06 -8.16
C GLY A 103 -0.86 26.63 -9.16
N ASP A 104 -0.33 27.18 -10.26
CA ASP A 104 -1.14 27.73 -11.35
C ASP A 104 -1.58 26.63 -12.33
N THR A 105 -2.88 26.52 -12.55
CA THR A 105 -3.49 25.53 -13.45
C THR A 105 -4.07 26.12 -14.74
N GLU A 106 -3.66 27.34 -15.10
CA GLU A 106 -4.16 28.06 -16.29
C GLU A 106 -5.69 28.17 -16.28
N GLY A 107 -6.26 28.49 -15.12
CA GLY A 107 -7.71 28.59 -14.93
C GLY A 107 -8.45 27.25 -15.04
N GLY A 108 -7.80 26.13 -14.73
CA GLY A 108 -8.44 24.80 -14.65
C GLY A 108 -8.49 24.03 -15.97
N ARG A 109 -7.88 24.56 -17.04
CA ARG A 109 -7.80 23.89 -18.35
C ARG A 109 -6.95 22.62 -18.27
N ILE A 110 -5.90 22.63 -17.46
CA ILE A 110 -4.93 21.53 -17.33
C ILE A 110 -5.04 20.95 -15.92
N CYS A 111 -5.70 19.79 -15.81
CA CYS A 111 -5.90 19.12 -14.52
C CYS A 111 -4.87 18.00 -14.29
N TRP A 112 -3.62 18.40 -14.06
CA TRP A 112 -2.53 17.47 -13.78
C TRP A 112 -1.93 17.77 -12.40
N PHE A 113 -1.66 16.71 -11.63
CA PHE A 113 -1.05 16.84 -10.30
C PHE A 113 0.25 17.66 -10.32
N ILE A 114 1.11 17.49 -11.34
CA ILE A 114 2.39 18.20 -11.46
C ILE A 114 2.22 19.73 -11.64
N ARG A 115 1.09 20.17 -12.18
CA ARG A 115 0.78 21.60 -12.36
C ARG A 115 0.00 22.17 -11.18
N LEU A 116 -0.92 21.38 -10.64
CA LEU A 116 -1.76 21.75 -9.51
C LEU A 116 -0.98 21.77 -8.18
N ALA A 117 -0.05 20.86 -7.96
CA ALA A 117 0.72 20.77 -6.72
C ALA A 117 2.05 21.54 -6.87
N PRO A 118 2.40 22.43 -5.93
CA PRO A 118 3.70 23.09 -5.95
C PRO A 118 4.83 22.07 -5.70
N PRO A 119 6.08 22.34 -6.14
CA PRO A 119 7.21 21.42 -5.98
C PRO A 119 7.38 20.78 -4.58
N PRO A 120 7.27 21.50 -3.45
CA PRO A 120 7.38 20.89 -2.12
C PRO A 120 6.29 19.84 -1.86
N LEU A 121 5.07 20.07 -2.34
CA LEU A 121 3.96 19.12 -2.17
C LEU A 121 4.18 17.86 -3.00
N VAL A 122 4.71 18.00 -4.21
CA VAL A 122 5.09 16.85 -5.05
C VAL A 122 6.15 16.01 -4.34
N ILE A 123 7.22 16.64 -3.83
CA ILE A 123 8.29 15.95 -3.10
C ILE A 123 7.72 15.23 -1.87
N LEU A 124 6.88 15.91 -1.08
CA LEU A 124 6.25 15.32 0.11
C LEU A 124 5.44 14.07 -0.25
N THR A 125 4.54 14.17 -1.23
CA THR A 125 3.70 13.04 -1.66
C THR A 125 4.54 11.89 -2.21
N THR A 126 5.60 12.18 -2.98
CA THR A 126 6.51 11.15 -3.49
C THR A 126 7.27 10.45 -2.37
N VAL A 127 7.85 11.20 -1.43
CA VAL A 127 8.57 10.62 -0.27
C VAL A 127 7.63 9.74 0.55
N LEU A 128 6.42 10.22 0.84
CA LEU A 128 5.41 9.45 1.56
C LEU A 128 4.96 8.20 0.81
N GLY A 129 4.93 8.22 -0.52
CA GLY A 129 4.63 7.05 -1.34
C GLY A 129 5.76 6.01 -1.37
N ILE A 130 7.02 6.44 -1.30
CA ILE A 130 8.19 5.54 -1.36
C ILE A 130 8.37 4.75 -0.06
N ILE A 131 8.09 5.35 1.10
CA ILE A 131 8.25 4.71 2.42
C ILE A 131 7.58 3.33 2.50
N PRO A 132 6.27 3.17 2.26
CA PRO A 132 5.60 1.86 2.30
C PRO A 132 6.15 0.89 1.25
N VAL A 133 6.58 1.35 0.07
CA VAL A 133 7.20 0.50 -0.95
C VAL A 133 8.52 -0.11 -0.46
N LEU A 134 9.38 0.70 0.17
CA LEU A 134 10.62 0.22 0.78
C LEU A 134 10.34 -0.79 1.89
N VAL A 135 9.34 -0.53 2.74
CA VAL A 135 8.92 -1.46 3.79
C VAL A 135 8.48 -2.80 3.19
N VAL A 136 7.65 -2.77 2.14
CA VAL A 136 7.22 -3.99 1.42
C VAL A 136 8.43 -4.77 0.93
N ILE A 137 9.36 -4.12 0.20
CA ILE A 137 10.56 -4.77 -0.34
C ILE A 137 11.36 -5.44 0.79
N VAL A 138 11.69 -4.71 1.85
CA VAL A 138 12.50 -5.23 2.96
C VAL A 138 11.81 -6.40 3.65
N LEU A 139 10.53 -6.27 3.99
CA LEU A 139 9.80 -7.32 4.71
C LEU A 139 9.64 -8.58 3.87
N TYR A 140 9.30 -8.45 2.58
CA TYR A 140 9.17 -9.60 1.70
C TYR A 140 10.52 -10.26 1.42
N SER A 141 11.62 -9.51 1.30
CA SER A 141 12.96 -10.08 1.20
C SER A 141 13.30 -10.94 2.44
N ILE A 142 12.99 -10.46 3.64
CA ILE A 142 13.21 -11.22 4.88
C ILE A 142 12.35 -12.49 4.91
N ILE A 143 11.07 -12.37 4.56
CA ILE A 143 10.14 -13.51 4.51
C ILE A 143 10.66 -14.56 3.53
N LEU A 144 11.01 -14.15 2.30
CA LEU A 144 11.46 -15.06 1.25
C LEU A 144 12.76 -15.76 1.67
N HIS A 145 13.73 -15.01 2.20
CA HIS A 145 15.00 -15.57 2.64
C HIS A 145 14.82 -16.62 3.73
N LYS A 146 13.95 -16.34 4.71
CA LYS A 146 13.68 -17.28 5.81
C LYS A 146 12.88 -18.49 5.34
N ALA A 147 11.91 -18.30 4.44
CA ALA A 147 11.14 -19.40 3.84
C ALA A 147 12.06 -20.35 3.06
N ILE A 148 12.94 -19.81 2.21
CA ILE A 148 13.89 -20.60 1.42
C ILE A 148 14.85 -21.37 2.34
N ARG A 149 15.39 -20.73 3.39
CA ARG A 149 16.27 -21.43 4.36
C ARG A 149 15.57 -22.61 5.03
N ARG A 150 14.31 -22.45 5.45
CA ARG A 150 13.54 -23.54 6.07
C ARG A 150 13.33 -24.70 5.10
N VAL A 151 12.94 -24.40 3.85
CA VAL A 151 12.76 -25.44 2.82
C VAL A 151 14.08 -26.17 2.53
N ALA A 152 15.20 -25.45 2.48
CA ALA A 152 16.52 -26.07 2.28
C ALA A 152 16.93 -26.99 3.44
N GLN A 153 16.65 -26.62 4.68
CA GLN A 153 16.91 -27.45 5.86
C GLN A 153 16.04 -28.72 5.87
N LEU A 154 14.75 -28.59 5.56
CA LEU A 154 13.84 -29.74 5.47
C LEU A 154 14.29 -30.73 4.38
N LYS A 155 14.68 -30.23 3.20
CA LYS A 155 15.22 -31.09 2.13
C LYS A 155 16.48 -31.86 2.55
N LYS A 156 17.35 -31.26 3.36
CA LYS A 156 18.54 -31.94 3.90
C LYS A 156 18.16 -33.04 4.90
N ALA A 157 17.31 -32.72 5.88
CA ALA A 157 16.85 -33.68 6.87
C ALA A 157 16.11 -34.89 6.24
N THR A 158 15.27 -34.66 5.24
CA THR A 158 14.58 -35.74 4.51
C THR A 158 15.57 -36.64 3.75
N ARG A 159 16.61 -36.06 3.11
CA ARG A 159 17.65 -36.84 2.42
C ARG A 159 18.48 -37.68 3.39
N GLU A 160 18.83 -37.12 4.55
CA GLU A 160 19.56 -37.84 5.61
C GLU A 160 18.73 -39.01 6.15
N GLN A 161 17.43 -38.82 6.40
CA GLN A 161 16.52 -39.89 6.80
C GLN A 161 16.38 -40.99 5.72
N GLN A 162 16.28 -40.63 4.43
CA GLN A 162 16.23 -41.61 3.35
C GLN A 162 17.54 -42.42 3.23
N GLY A 163 18.70 -41.78 3.37
CA GLY A 163 19.99 -42.46 3.37
C GLY A 163 20.15 -43.44 4.53
N ALA A 164 19.74 -43.03 5.74
CA ALA A 164 19.77 -43.88 6.92
C ALA A 164 18.82 -45.09 6.79
N SER A 165 17.62 -44.90 6.23
CA SER A 165 16.67 -46.00 5.99
C SER A 165 17.20 -47.02 4.97
N LEU A 166 17.87 -46.57 3.89
CA LEU A 166 18.45 -47.48 2.90
C LEU A 166 19.60 -48.30 3.49
N ALA A 167 20.45 -47.68 4.31
CA ALA A 167 21.56 -48.35 4.97
C ALA A 167 21.08 -49.39 6.01
N GLY A 168 19.93 -49.14 6.67
CA GLY A 168 19.31 -50.08 7.61
C GLY A 168 18.73 -51.33 6.95
N ASN A 169 18.16 -51.21 5.75
CA ASN A 169 17.58 -52.36 5.02
C ASN A 169 18.63 -53.32 4.41
N LEU A 170 19.91 -52.93 4.38
CA LEU A 170 21.02 -53.72 3.84
C LEU A 170 21.76 -54.57 4.89
N ARG A 171 21.37 -54.47 6.16
CA ARG A 171 21.89 -55.27 7.28
C ARG A 171 20.86 -56.27 7.76
#